data_AF-A0A7V2QVX1-F1
#
_entry.id   AF-A0A7V2QVX1-F1
#
_cell.length_a   1.000
_cell.length_b   1.000
_cell.length_c   1.000
_cell.angle_alpha   90.00
_cell.angle_beta   90.00
_cell.angle_gamma   90.00
#
_symmetry.space_group_name_H-M   'P 1'
#
loop_
_entity.id
_entity.type
_entity.pdbx_description
1 polymer ?
#
loop_
_entity_poly.entity_id
_entity_poly.type
_entity_poly.pdbx_seq_one_letter_code
_entity_poly.pdbx_strand_id
1 'polypeptide(L)'
;MDDTCWEVYGGYLKQRRDAGASLKKIGDEVGCTKQRIHKILVKHYGTADSEGTLSTSQLLKQLTCSSETLHNLRKEKVISWVSWGKWKPETIDIILELRKCKICGQQVGKNRRTYCSEACAVEGKKFKYWPEWRRKAQCERTRHWRG
;
A
#
# COMPACT_ATOMS: atom_id res chain seq x y z
N MET A 1 34.95 13.20 8.37
CA MET A 1 34.61 13.57 6.98
C MET A 1 33.23 13.04 6.53
N ASP A 2 32.44 12.37 7.38
CA ASP A 2 31.14 11.82 6.97
C ASP A 2 29.97 12.82 7.03
N ASP A 3 30.09 13.91 7.78
CA ASP A 3 28.96 14.80 8.09
C ASP A 3 28.68 15.88 7.04
N THR A 4 29.60 16.20 6.11
CA THR A 4 29.39 17.25 5.09
C THR A 4 28.23 16.96 4.14
N CYS A 5 28.04 15.69 3.75
CA CYS A 5 26.90 15.31 2.91
C CYS A 5 25.57 15.46 3.66
N TRP A 6 25.56 15.22 4.97
CA TRP A 6 24.39 15.41 5.82
C TRP A 6 24.09 16.90 6.03
N GLU A 7 25.10 17.71 6.33
CA GLU A 7 24.94 19.16 6.55
C GLU A 7 24.39 19.87 5.32
N VAL A 8 24.81 19.45 4.12
CA VAL A 8 24.37 20.06 2.86
C VAL A 8 23.04 19.49 2.37
N TYR A 9 22.84 18.17 2.46
CA TYR A 9 21.72 17.50 1.82
C TYR A 9 20.72 16.82 2.78
N GLY A 10 20.90 16.87 4.09
CA GLY A 10 20.14 16.06 5.05
C GLY A 10 18.61 16.19 4.93
N GLY A 11 18.11 17.41 4.76
CA GLY A 11 16.70 17.67 4.49
C GLY A 11 16.24 17.18 3.11
N TYR A 12 17.05 17.41 2.08
CA TYR A 12 16.80 16.93 0.71
C TYR A 12 16.74 15.40 0.63
N LEU A 13 17.69 14.70 1.27
CA LEU A 13 17.74 13.24 1.31
C LEU A 13 16.45 12.65 1.89
N LYS A 14 15.94 13.23 2.98
CA LYS A 14 14.66 12.80 3.58
C LYS A 14 13.48 13.09 2.68
N GLN A 15 13.38 14.31 2.15
CA GLN A 15 12.30 14.71 1.25
C GLN A 15 12.22 13.79 0.02
N ARG A 16 13.36 13.51 -0.63
CA ARG A 16 13.42 12.59 -1.77
C ARG A 16 13.03 11.18 -1.38
N ARG A 17 13.39 10.75 -0.18
CA ARG A 17 13.06 9.41 0.31
C ARG A 17 11.58 9.24 0.63
N ASP A 18 10.97 10.25 1.24
CA ASP A 18 9.54 10.30 1.53
C ASP A 18 8.72 10.37 0.23
N ALA A 19 9.23 11.08 -0.78
CA ALA A 19 8.71 11.07 -2.15
C ALA A 19 8.91 9.72 -2.89
N GLY A 20 9.62 8.76 -2.29
CA GLY A 20 9.79 7.41 -2.82
C GLY A 20 10.94 7.22 -3.81
N ALA A 21 11.82 8.20 -4.00
CA ALA A 21 12.99 8.06 -4.87
C ALA A 21 13.94 6.98 -4.33
N SER A 22 14.53 6.16 -5.20
CA SER A 22 15.45 5.08 -4.78
C SER A 22 16.77 5.64 -4.24
N LEU A 23 17.43 4.92 -3.32
CA LEU A 23 18.74 5.34 -2.79
C LEU A 23 19.80 5.51 -3.87
N LYS A 24 19.72 4.71 -4.95
CA LYS A 24 20.61 4.84 -6.10
C LYS A 24 20.38 6.18 -6.79
N LYS A 25 19.12 6.49 -7.14
CA LYS A 25 18.76 7.75 -7.80
C LYS A 25 19.16 8.97 -6.97
N ILE A 26 18.92 8.93 -5.65
CA ILE A 26 19.32 10.02 -4.74
C ILE A 26 20.85 10.14 -4.72
N GLY A 27 21.56 9.00 -4.64
CA GLY A 27 23.02 8.98 -4.70
C GLY A 27 23.58 9.57 -6.00
N ASP A 28 22.99 9.22 -7.13
CA ASP A 28 23.35 9.77 -8.45
C ASP A 28 23.13 11.29 -8.51
N GLU A 29 22.09 11.81 -7.84
CA GLU A 29 21.77 13.26 -7.79
C GLU A 29 22.72 14.06 -6.89
N VAL A 30 23.18 13.49 -5.77
CA VAL A 30 24.04 14.19 -4.80
C VAL A 30 25.52 13.78 -4.86
N GLY A 31 25.90 12.97 -5.85
CA GLY A 31 27.26 12.48 -6.03
C GLY A 31 27.75 11.51 -4.95
N CYS A 32 26.85 10.74 -4.34
CA CYS A 32 27.18 9.81 -3.27
C CYS A 32 26.76 8.37 -3.58
N THR A 33 27.45 7.39 -2.99
CA THR A 33 27.06 5.98 -3.17
C THR A 33 25.77 5.65 -2.42
N LYS A 34 25.00 4.69 -2.95
CA LYS A 34 23.78 4.15 -2.29
C LYS A 34 24.02 3.79 -0.81
N GLN A 35 25.15 3.15 -0.51
CA GLN A 35 25.49 2.71 0.84
C GLN A 35 25.75 3.89 1.78
N ARG A 36 26.36 4.96 1.27
CA ARG A 36 26.60 6.19 2.03
C ARG A 36 25.30 6.89 2.36
N ILE A 37 24.40 7.05 1.39
CA ILE A 37 23.04 7.59 1.63
C ILE A 37 22.29 6.75 2.66
N HIS A 38 22.37 5.41 2.56
CA HIS A 38 21.76 4.51 3.53
C HIS A 38 22.31 4.75 4.95
N LYS A 39 23.64 4.79 5.12
CA LYS A 39 24.27 5.05 6.43
C LYS A 39 23.85 6.40 7.01
N ILE A 40 23.83 7.47 6.20
CA ILE A 40 23.41 8.81 6.64
C ILE A 40 21.96 8.79 7.12
N LEU A 41 21.05 8.23 6.32
CA LEU A 41 19.63 8.16 6.68
C LEU A 41 19.42 7.33 7.95
N VAL A 42 20.11 6.20 8.09
CA VAL A 42 20.03 5.36 9.31
C VAL A 42 20.59 6.09 10.53
N LYS A 43 21.73 6.78 10.38
CA LYS A 43 22.38 7.51 11.48
C LYS A 43 21.50 8.65 12.02
N HIS A 44 20.88 9.44 11.13
CA HIS A 44 20.18 10.67 11.53
C HIS A 44 18.67 10.55 11.65
N TYR A 45 18.05 9.57 10.99
CA TYR A 45 16.61 9.32 11.07
C TYR A 45 16.26 7.94 11.66
N GLY A 46 17.27 7.18 12.08
CA GLY A 46 17.12 5.83 12.60
C GLY A 46 16.98 4.78 11.50
N THR A 47 17.18 3.50 11.88
CA THR A 47 16.50 2.42 11.16
C THR A 47 15.01 2.61 11.38
N ALA A 48 14.23 2.48 10.32
CA ALA A 48 12.77 2.61 10.38
C ALA A 48 12.10 1.41 11.10
N ASP A 49 12.76 0.84 12.10
CA ASP A 49 12.22 -0.13 13.03
C ASP A 49 11.62 0.65 14.21
N SER A 50 10.68 1.53 13.90
CA SER A 50 9.78 2.04 14.92
C SER A 50 8.96 0.85 15.40
N GLU A 51 9.01 0.55 16.70
CA GLU A 51 8.13 -0.41 17.35
C GLU A 51 6.70 -0.19 16.86
N GLY A 52 6.07 -1.26 16.36
CA GLY A 52 4.71 -1.21 15.82
C GLY A 52 4.58 -0.94 14.32
N THR A 53 5.66 -0.80 13.54
CA THR A 53 5.56 -0.68 12.07
C THR A 53 5.78 -2.02 11.34
N LEU A 54 5.04 -2.23 10.26
CA LEU A 54 5.13 -3.44 9.43
C LEU A 54 6.01 -3.19 8.20
N SER A 55 6.91 -4.11 7.89
CA SER A 55 7.54 -4.16 6.57
C SER A 55 6.53 -4.56 5.49
N THR A 56 6.80 -4.21 4.22
CA THR A 56 5.97 -4.65 3.09
C THR A 56 5.77 -6.17 3.04
N SER A 57 6.78 -6.98 3.38
CA SER A 57 6.64 -8.44 3.38
C SER A 57 5.74 -8.93 4.51
N GLN A 58 5.83 -8.35 5.71
CA GLN A 58 4.93 -8.65 6.82
C GLN A 58 3.49 -8.23 6.49
N LEU A 59 3.31 -7.04 5.92
CA LEU A 59 2.01 -6.56 5.48
C LEU A 59 1.38 -7.51 4.44
N LEU A 60 2.15 -7.93 3.44
CA LEU A 60 1.69 -8.87 2.42
C LEU A 60 1.44 -10.29 2.93
N LYS A 61 2.04 -10.71 4.05
CA LYS A 61 1.72 -12.00 4.69
C LYS A 61 0.35 -11.96 5.36
N GLN A 62 -0.03 -10.81 5.93
CA GLN A 62 -1.33 -10.64 6.58
C GLN A 62 -2.45 -10.32 5.58
N LEU A 63 -2.10 -9.79 4.41
CA LEU A 63 -3.05 -9.44 3.37
C LEU A 63 -3.16 -10.50 2.29
N THR A 64 -4.38 -10.73 1.81
CA THR A 64 -4.64 -11.55 0.63
C THR A 64 -4.43 -10.76 -0.66
N CYS A 65 -3.46 -9.84 -0.75
CA CYS A 65 -3.24 -8.97 -1.92
C CYS A 65 -1.82 -9.08 -2.52
N SER A 66 -1.65 -8.55 -3.73
CA SER A 66 -0.34 -8.45 -4.38
C SER A 66 0.40 -7.18 -3.98
N SER A 67 1.73 -7.17 -4.16
CA SER A 67 2.57 -5.97 -4.00
C SER A 67 2.16 -4.85 -4.97
N GLU A 68 1.73 -5.22 -6.18
CA GLU A 68 1.21 -4.28 -7.17
C GLU A 68 -0.07 -3.58 -6.68
N THR A 69 -0.96 -4.31 -5.99
CA THR A 69 -2.16 -3.72 -5.39
C THR A 69 -1.78 -2.66 -4.36
N LEU A 70 -0.82 -2.96 -3.48
CA LEU A 70 -0.30 -1.99 -2.50
C LEU A 70 0.30 -0.76 -3.20
N HIS A 71 1.05 -0.96 -4.28
CA HIS A 71 1.64 0.13 -5.04
C HIS A 71 0.57 1.04 -5.65
N ASN A 72 -0.48 0.47 -6.25
CA ASN A 72 -1.58 1.22 -6.85
C ASN A 72 -2.36 2.01 -5.79
N LEU A 73 -2.72 1.39 -4.66
CA LEU A 73 -3.41 2.08 -3.56
C LEU A 73 -2.59 3.26 -3.01
N ARG A 74 -1.26 3.11 -2.95
CA ARG A 74 -0.37 4.20 -2.56
C ARG A 74 -0.33 5.30 -3.62
N LYS A 75 -0.22 4.94 -4.90
CA LYS A 75 -0.22 5.91 -6.01
C LYS A 75 -1.51 6.73 -6.04
N GLU A 76 -2.64 6.12 -5.71
CA GLU A 76 -3.95 6.75 -5.58
C GLU A 76 -4.13 7.53 -4.25
N LYS A 77 -3.10 7.58 -3.39
CA LYS A 77 -3.11 8.24 -2.07
C LYS A 77 -4.14 7.70 -1.07
N VAL A 78 -4.57 6.45 -1.25
CA VAL A 78 -5.49 5.77 -0.33
C VAL A 78 -4.77 5.30 0.93
N ILE A 79 -3.51 4.88 0.78
CA ILE A 79 -2.62 4.48 1.87
C ILE A 79 -1.28 5.20 1.76
N SER A 80 -0.63 5.44 2.89
CA SER A 80 0.69 6.09 2.94
C SER A 80 1.66 5.29 3.79
N TRP A 81 2.94 5.42 3.46
CA TRP A 81 4.02 4.96 4.33
C TRP A 81 4.11 5.82 5.59
N VAL A 82 4.48 5.19 6.71
CA VAL A 82 4.99 5.94 7.88
C VAL A 82 6.41 6.39 7.58
N SER A 83 7.16 5.48 6.97
CA SER A 83 8.55 5.64 6.57
C SER A 83 8.85 4.59 5.48
N TRP A 84 10.00 4.69 4.83
CA TRP A 84 10.26 3.96 3.58
C TRP A 84 10.02 2.44 3.67
N GLY A 85 9.00 1.94 2.96
CA GLY A 85 8.63 0.52 2.96
C GLY A 85 8.05 -0.01 4.29
N LYS A 86 7.69 0.91 5.18
CA LYS A 86 7.11 0.65 6.50
C LYS A 86 5.70 1.20 6.57
N TRP A 87 4.83 0.40 7.16
CA TRP A 87 3.40 0.59 7.16
C TRP A 87 2.86 0.64 8.57
N LYS A 88 1.84 1.46 8.76
CA LYS A 88 0.98 1.44 9.94
C LYS A 88 0.22 0.12 10.00
N PRO A 89 0.08 -0.55 11.15
CA PRO A 89 -0.76 -1.74 11.28
C PRO A 89 -2.19 -1.51 10.77
N GLU A 90 -2.75 -0.32 11.01
CA GLU A 90 -4.08 0.11 10.59
C GLU A 90 -4.26 0.11 9.05
N THR A 91 -3.15 0.11 8.29
CA THR A 91 -3.18 -0.06 6.82
C THR A 91 -3.83 -1.38 6.44
N ILE A 92 -3.70 -2.42 7.28
CA ILE A 92 -4.32 -3.73 7.04
C ILE A 92 -5.83 -3.58 6.99
N ASP A 93 -6.43 -2.93 7.98
CA ASP A 93 -7.88 -2.77 8.09
C ASP A 93 -8.45 -1.97 6.93
N ILE A 94 -7.76 -0.89 6.54
CA ILE A 94 -8.13 -0.08 5.37
C ILE A 94 -8.15 -0.95 4.10
N ILE A 95 -7.11 -1.77 3.89
CA ILE A 95 -7.02 -2.61 2.69
C ILE A 95 -8.07 -3.73 2.72
N LEU A 96 -8.30 -4.35 3.88
CA LEU A 96 -9.34 -5.37 4.03
C LEU A 96 -10.72 -4.80 3.77
N GLU A 97 -11.01 -3.56 4.18
CA GLU A 97 -12.28 -2.91 3.91
C GLU A 97 -12.45 -2.61 2.41
N LEU A 98 -11.41 -2.08 1.76
CA LEU A 98 -11.43 -1.76 0.34
C LEU A 98 -11.52 -3.00 -0.56
N ARG A 99 -11.05 -4.16 -0.08
CA ARG A 99 -11.01 -5.41 -0.84
C ARG A 99 -12.17 -6.36 -0.51
N LYS A 100 -13.31 -5.80 -0.14
CA LYS A 100 -14.57 -6.56 -0.08
C LYS A 100 -15.20 -6.72 -1.45
N CYS A 101 -15.75 -7.90 -1.69
CA CYS A 101 -16.50 -8.23 -2.89
C CYS A 101 -17.70 -7.31 -3.00
N LYS A 102 -17.86 -6.64 -4.15
CA LYS A 102 -18.97 -5.71 -4.34
C LYS A 102 -20.35 -6.36 -4.28
N ILE A 103 -20.44 -7.69 -4.44
CA ILE A 103 -21.70 -8.45 -4.39
C ILE A 103 -21.94 -9.00 -2.97
N CYS A 104 -21.09 -9.91 -2.51
CA CYS A 104 -21.33 -10.64 -1.26
C CYS A 104 -20.59 -10.07 -0.04
N GLY A 105 -19.77 -9.02 -0.19
CA GLY A 105 -18.99 -8.43 0.91
C GLY A 105 -17.81 -9.27 1.42
N GLN A 106 -17.62 -10.50 0.96
CA GLN A 106 -16.48 -11.34 1.34
C GLN A 106 -15.15 -10.81 0.81
N GLN A 107 -14.04 -11.19 1.45
CA GLN A 107 -12.70 -10.79 1.02
C GLN A 107 -12.37 -11.26 -0.41
N VAL A 108 -11.81 -10.35 -1.20
CA VAL A 108 -11.37 -10.62 -2.57
C VAL A 108 -9.96 -11.23 -2.54
N GLY A 109 -9.80 -12.42 -3.13
CA GLY A 109 -8.53 -13.13 -3.16
C GLY A 109 -7.40 -12.42 -3.92
N LYS A 110 -6.17 -12.92 -3.77
CA LYS A 110 -4.91 -12.29 -4.23
C LYS A 110 -4.86 -11.89 -5.68
N ASN A 111 -5.47 -12.67 -6.56
CA ASN A 111 -5.41 -12.46 -8.01
C ASN A 111 -6.72 -11.87 -8.58
N ARG A 112 -7.59 -11.34 -7.73
CA ARG A 112 -8.89 -10.77 -8.13
C ARG A 112 -8.96 -9.30 -7.73
N ARG A 113 -9.59 -8.46 -8.56
CA ARG A 113 -9.70 -7.01 -8.28
C ARG A 113 -10.99 -6.64 -7.56
N THR A 114 -12.13 -7.21 -7.97
CA THR A 114 -13.46 -6.69 -7.60
C THR A 114 -14.38 -7.72 -6.94
N TYR A 115 -14.24 -8.99 -7.30
CA TYR A 115 -15.17 -10.05 -6.91
C TYR A 115 -14.42 -11.22 -6.29
N CYS A 116 -14.97 -11.85 -5.25
CA CYS A 116 -14.34 -12.99 -4.58
C CYS A 116 -14.40 -14.29 -5.42
N SER A 117 -15.38 -14.42 -6.30
CA SER A 117 -15.64 -15.63 -7.10
C SER A 117 -16.17 -15.30 -8.48
N GLU A 118 -16.13 -16.29 -9.39
CA GLU A 118 -16.70 -16.15 -10.74
C GLU A 118 -18.21 -15.93 -10.70
N ALA A 119 -18.91 -16.62 -9.78
CA ALA A 119 -20.34 -16.43 -9.56
C ALA A 119 -20.67 -14.96 -9.19
N CYS A 120 -19.90 -14.35 -8.28
CA CYS A 120 -20.06 -12.93 -7.96
C CYS A 120 -19.72 -12.01 -9.14
N ALA A 121 -18.77 -12.39 -10.00
CA ALA A 121 -18.45 -11.62 -11.19
C ALA A 121 -19.57 -11.66 -12.23
N VAL A 122 -20.16 -12.84 -12.47
CA VAL A 122 -21.33 -13.02 -13.35
C VAL A 122 -22.52 -12.24 -12.80
N GLU A 123 -22.79 -12.34 -11.50
CA GLU A 123 -23.88 -11.61 -10.85
C GLU A 123 -23.68 -10.08 -10.98
N GLY A 124 -22.47 -9.59 -10.77
CA GLY A 124 -22.15 -8.17 -10.95
C GLY A 124 -22.33 -7.67 -12.39
N LYS A 125 -22.14 -8.54 -13.41
CA LYS A 125 -22.39 -8.17 -14.81
C LYS A 125 -23.87 -7.95 -15.10
N LYS A 126 -24.79 -8.70 -14.46
CA LYS A 126 -26.24 -8.55 -14.65
C LYS A 126 -26.73 -7.15 -14.35
N PHE A 127 -26.11 -6.49 -13.37
CA PHE A 127 -26.54 -5.18 -12.87
C PHE A 127 -25.58 -4.05 -13.28
N LYS A 128 -24.69 -4.29 -14.25
CA LYS A 128 -23.66 -3.30 -14.65
C LYS A 128 -24.26 -1.93 -14.99
N TYR A 129 -25.42 -1.92 -15.66
CA TYR A 129 -26.11 -0.71 -16.11
C TYR A 129 -27.15 -0.19 -15.11
N TRP A 130 -27.27 -0.80 -13.93
CA TRP A 130 -28.22 -0.36 -12.93
C TRP A 130 -27.69 0.85 -12.15
N PRO A 131 -28.59 1.78 -11.77
CA PRO A 131 -28.25 2.85 -10.84
C PRO A 131 -27.59 2.32 -9.57
N GLU A 132 -26.64 3.07 -9.01
CA GLU A 132 -25.84 2.62 -7.85
C GLU A 132 -26.71 2.19 -6.65
N TRP A 133 -27.78 2.94 -6.36
CA TRP A 133 -28.71 2.62 -5.28
C TRP A 133 -29.35 1.22 -5.46
N ARG A 134 -29.69 0.85 -6.70
CA ARG A 134 -30.33 -0.44 -7.01
C ARG A 134 -29.33 -1.58 -6.95
N ARG A 135 -28.06 -1.33 -7.33
CA ARG A 135 -26.96 -2.27 -7.13
C ARG A 135 -26.71 -2.53 -5.65
N LYS A 136 -26.64 -1.49 -4.81
CA LYS A 136 -26.44 -1.64 -3.36
C LYS A 136 -27.52 -2.51 -2.71
N ALA A 137 -28.80 -2.23 -3.01
CA ALA A 137 -29.92 -3.02 -2.49
C ALA A 137 -29.91 -4.49 -2.94
N GLN A 138 -29.40 -4.78 -4.14
CA GLN A 138 -29.24 -6.17 -4.62
C GLN A 138 -28.06 -6.85 -3.94
N CYS A 139 -26.93 -6.16 -3.79
CA CYS A 139 -25.76 -6.67 -3.08
C CYS A 139 -26.11 -7.06 -1.63
N GLU A 140 -26.86 -6.20 -0.92
CA GLU A 140 -27.38 -6.48 0.42
C GLU A 140 -28.22 -7.76 0.46
N ARG A 141 -29.14 -7.95 -0.50
CA ARG A 141 -29.90 -9.20 -0.62
C ARG A 141 -29.02 -10.42 -0.87
N THR A 142 -28.01 -10.30 -1.73
CA THR A 142 -27.10 -11.42 -2.04
C THR A 142 -26.07 -11.74 -0.95
N ARG A 143 -25.84 -10.84 0.02
CA ARG A 143 -24.96 -11.14 1.18
C ARG A 143 -25.46 -12.34 1.99
N HIS A 144 -26.77 -12.57 2.02
CA HIS A 144 -27.39 -13.68 2.73
C HIS A 144 -27.24 -15.06 2.05
N TRP A 145 -26.76 -15.12 0.80
CA TRP A 145 -26.71 -16.37 0.03
C TRP A 145 -25.54 -17.30 0.41
N ARG A 146 -24.65 -16.87 1.31
CA ARG A 146 -23.45 -17.63 1.71
C ARG A 146 -23.16 -17.56 3.21
N GLY A 147 -24.20 -17.33 4.02
CA GLY A 147 -24.16 -17.58 5.46
C GLY A 147 -24.36 -19.06 5.73
#